data_AF-A0AAN9TUT9-F1
#
_entry.id   AF-A0AAN9TUT9-F1
#
_cell.length_a   1.000
_cell.length_b   1.000
_cell.length_c   1.000
_cell.angle_alpha   90.00
_cell.angle_beta   90.00
_cell.angle_gamma   90.00
#
_symmetry.space_group_name_H-M   'P 1'
#
loop_
_entity.id
_entity.type
_entity.pdbx_description
1 polymer ?
#
loop_
_entity_poly.entity_id
_entity_poly.type
_entity_poly.pdbx_seq_one_letter_code
_entity_poly.pdbx_strand_id
1 'polypeptide(L)'
;MAPKTETVWDHEYNTLRRENLFRNPPTDRSAYPLLQIAVDPHIESFNALFPSDGRTGLITHGLVDIGTKTFYDSTDGSSAGARNKLTVRYKSVHLQKPTLPPTNKFAKNREIFPSECRERHATYRGKLTATLEYRINDGDPHEFVRELGNMPIMIKLVQRHEESEELGGYFIVNGNEKIIRMLLMNRRNYPMAINRPSFQNRGQAYTPYGIIMRSVRPDETSQTNVLHYLSDGNVTFRFSWRKNEYLVPVMMILKALVETNDREIFEGLVGSASSKGTENTFLTDRVELLLRTYKDNFGRADDND
;
A
#
# COMPACT_ATOMS: atom_id res chain seq x y z
N MET A 1 -41.60 12.72 -17.42
CA MET A 1 -40.23 12.25 -17.11
C MET A 1 -39.59 11.89 -18.44
N ALA A 2 -38.39 12.39 -18.73
CA ALA A 2 -37.65 11.93 -19.92
C ALA A 2 -37.39 10.42 -19.80
N PRO A 3 -37.47 9.64 -20.89
CA PRO A 3 -37.11 8.22 -20.86
C PRO A 3 -35.65 8.07 -20.43
N LYS A 4 -35.33 6.99 -19.70
CA LYS A 4 -33.94 6.68 -19.33
C LYS A 4 -33.11 6.49 -20.59
N THR A 5 -31.86 6.97 -20.55
CA THR A 5 -30.95 6.82 -21.68
C THR A 5 -30.70 5.34 -21.97
N GLU A 6 -30.89 4.93 -23.22
CA GLU A 6 -30.62 3.57 -23.69
C GLU A 6 -29.10 3.32 -23.72
N THR A 7 -28.66 2.23 -23.10
CA THR A 7 -27.23 1.89 -22.96
C THR A 7 -26.82 0.61 -23.69
N VAL A 8 -27.78 -0.12 -24.25
CA VAL A 8 -27.51 -1.32 -25.05
C VAL A 8 -27.18 -0.86 -26.46
N TRP A 9 -26.12 -1.40 -27.04
CA TRP A 9 -25.69 -1.14 -28.42
C TRP A 9 -25.61 -2.49 -29.15
N ASP A 10 -26.13 -2.53 -30.37
CA ASP A 10 -25.98 -3.66 -31.28
C ASP A 10 -24.79 -3.40 -32.24
N HIS A 11 -24.70 -4.19 -33.31
CA HIS A 11 -23.63 -4.09 -34.31
C HIS A 11 -23.95 -3.10 -35.45
N GLU A 12 -25.13 -2.47 -35.41
CA GLU A 12 -25.57 -1.53 -36.45
C GLU A 12 -24.96 -0.13 -36.23
N TYR A 13 -24.90 0.67 -37.28
CA TYR A 13 -24.33 2.02 -37.22
C TYR A 13 -25.07 2.99 -36.31
N ASN A 14 -26.36 2.73 -36.02
CA ASN A 14 -27.20 3.52 -35.12
C ASN A 14 -27.20 5.04 -35.45
N THR A 15 -27.16 5.42 -36.74
CA THR A 15 -26.96 6.82 -37.18
C THR A 15 -27.93 7.80 -36.53
N LEU A 16 -29.24 7.52 -36.53
CA LEU A 16 -30.24 8.42 -35.94
C LEU A 16 -30.06 8.58 -34.42
N ARG A 17 -29.74 7.49 -33.73
CA ARG A 17 -29.48 7.51 -32.28
C ARG A 17 -28.22 8.29 -31.95
N ARG A 18 -27.14 8.09 -32.72
CA ARG A 18 -25.87 8.81 -32.54
C ARG A 18 -26.02 10.31 -32.77
N GLU A 19 -26.67 10.72 -33.86
CA GLU A 19 -26.96 12.14 -34.14
C GLU A 19 -27.83 12.77 -33.04
N ASN A 20 -28.77 12.01 -32.48
CA ASN A 20 -29.58 12.48 -31.37
C ASN A 20 -28.75 12.67 -30.10
N LEU A 21 -27.85 11.73 -29.75
CA LEU A 21 -26.97 11.85 -28.59
C LEU A 21 -26.02 13.04 -28.70
N PHE A 22 -25.50 13.35 -29.89
CA PHE A 22 -24.65 14.53 -30.11
C PHE A 22 -25.39 15.84 -29.88
N ARG A 23 -26.66 15.94 -30.30
CA ARG A 23 -27.47 17.14 -30.12
C ARG A 23 -28.05 17.25 -28.71
N ASN A 24 -28.38 16.12 -28.11
CA ASN A 24 -29.06 16.01 -26.83
C ASN A 24 -28.29 15.05 -25.91
N PRO A 25 -27.13 15.47 -25.36
CA PRO A 25 -26.38 14.66 -24.43
C PRO A 25 -27.26 14.23 -23.24
N PRO A 26 -27.21 12.95 -22.84
CA PRO A 26 -27.90 12.46 -21.65
C PRO A 26 -27.61 13.27 -20.40
N THR A 27 -28.64 13.51 -19.59
CA THR A 27 -28.51 14.22 -18.31
C THR A 27 -28.60 13.27 -17.10
N ASP A 28 -28.98 12.01 -17.31
CA ASP A 28 -29.13 11.01 -16.26
C ASP A 28 -27.90 10.11 -16.09
N ARG A 29 -27.31 9.63 -17.19
CA ARG A 29 -26.14 8.73 -17.22
C ARG A 29 -25.47 8.75 -18.60
N SER A 30 -24.21 8.31 -18.68
CA SER A 30 -23.53 8.06 -19.96
C SER A 30 -24.29 7.04 -20.82
N ALA A 31 -24.31 7.26 -22.13
CA ALA A 31 -24.86 6.30 -23.10
C ALA A 31 -23.93 5.09 -23.32
N TYR A 32 -22.70 5.15 -22.81
CA TYR A 32 -21.62 4.18 -23.05
C TYR A 32 -21.03 3.63 -21.74
N PRO A 33 -21.77 2.83 -20.97
CA PRO A 33 -21.32 2.36 -19.65
C PRO A 33 -20.04 1.51 -19.70
N LEU A 34 -19.80 0.78 -20.79
CA LEU A 34 -18.57 -0.02 -20.95
C LEU A 34 -17.30 0.84 -21.02
N LEU A 35 -17.39 2.07 -21.54
CA LEU A 35 -16.26 2.99 -21.58
C LEU A 35 -15.92 3.51 -20.17
N GLN A 36 -16.94 3.74 -19.34
CA GLN A 36 -16.75 4.13 -17.95
C GLN A 36 -16.07 2.99 -17.16
N ILE A 37 -16.50 1.74 -17.38
CA ILE A 37 -15.89 0.57 -16.73
C ILE A 37 -14.40 0.41 -17.10
N ALA A 38 -13.99 0.83 -18.30
CA ALA A 38 -12.60 0.72 -18.74
C ALA A 38 -11.62 1.56 -17.90
N VAL A 39 -12.09 2.64 -17.27
CA VAL A 39 -11.26 3.54 -16.45
C VAL A 39 -11.46 3.35 -14.94
N ASP A 40 -12.42 2.53 -14.53
CA ASP A 40 -12.72 2.22 -13.12
C ASP A 40 -11.48 1.83 -12.31
N PRO A 41 -10.52 1.00 -12.80
CA PRO A 41 -9.33 0.67 -12.01
C PRO A 41 -8.52 1.89 -11.54
N HIS A 42 -8.49 2.96 -12.34
CA HIS A 42 -7.82 4.21 -11.97
C HIS A 42 -8.66 5.01 -10.97
N ILE A 43 -9.95 5.18 -11.26
CA ILE A 43 -10.85 6.01 -10.46
C ILE A 43 -11.12 5.39 -9.08
N GLU A 44 -11.40 4.09 -9.03
CA GLU A 44 -11.66 3.36 -7.80
C GLU A 44 -10.43 3.32 -6.89
N SER A 45 -9.23 3.11 -7.45
CA SER A 45 -8.00 3.10 -6.67
C SER A 45 -7.68 4.47 -6.06
N PHE A 46 -7.94 5.56 -6.79
CA PHE A 46 -7.79 6.90 -6.22
C PHE A 46 -8.86 7.21 -5.16
N ASN A 47 -10.12 6.85 -5.41
CA ASN A 47 -11.20 7.05 -4.45
C ASN A 47 -10.99 6.25 -3.16
N ALA A 48 -10.32 5.09 -3.22
CA ALA A 48 -9.97 4.31 -2.04
C ALA A 48 -8.99 5.02 -1.09
N LEU A 49 -8.22 6.02 -1.57
CA LEU A 49 -7.36 6.84 -0.71
C LEU A 49 -8.20 7.72 0.24
N PHE A 50 -9.25 8.33 -0.30
CA PHE A 50 -10.14 9.29 0.38
C PHE A 50 -11.60 8.97 0.07
N PRO A 51 -12.15 7.86 0.60
CA PRO A 51 -13.50 7.43 0.30
C PRO A 51 -14.55 8.44 0.79
N SER A 52 -15.56 8.69 -0.04
CA SER A 52 -16.66 9.61 0.26
C SER A 52 -17.87 8.93 0.92
N ASP A 53 -17.87 7.60 1.01
CA ASP A 53 -18.98 6.77 1.47
C ASP A 53 -18.88 6.36 2.94
N GLY A 54 -17.98 6.99 3.69
CA GLY A 54 -17.78 6.74 5.12
C GLY A 54 -16.93 5.50 5.44
N ARG A 55 -16.45 4.76 4.44
CA ARG A 55 -15.44 3.71 4.66
C ARG A 55 -14.12 4.30 5.16
N THR A 56 -13.32 3.49 5.83
CA THR A 56 -11.95 3.87 6.20
C THR A 56 -11.08 3.90 4.95
N GLY A 57 -10.47 5.05 4.65
CA GLY A 57 -9.57 5.21 3.51
C GLY A 57 -8.20 4.56 3.72
N LEU A 58 -7.53 4.24 2.62
CA LEU A 58 -6.16 3.68 2.66
C LEU A 58 -5.18 4.60 3.40
N ILE A 59 -5.34 5.92 3.27
CA ILE A 59 -4.53 6.88 4.02
C ILE A 59 -4.70 6.70 5.52
N THR A 60 -5.94 6.53 6.00
CA THR A 60 -6.21 6.31 7.43
C THR A 60 -5.57 5.02 7.93
N HIS A 61 -5.63 3.93 7.17
CA HIS A 61 -4.91 2.70 7.50
C HIS A 61 -3.40 2.92 7.62
N GLY A 62 -2.81 3.68 6.68
CA GLY A 62 -1.39 4.01 6.71
C GLY A 62 -1.00 4.90 7.89
N LEU A 63 -1.86 5.83 8.31
CA LEU A 63 -1.59 6.67 9.50
C LEU A 63 -1.54 5.84 10.78
N VAL A 64 -2.43 4.84 10.92
CA VAL A 64 -2.42 3.91 12.05
C VAL A 64 -1.13 3.10 12.06
N ASP A 65 -0.69 2.61 10.90
CA ASP A 65 0.53 1.82 10.75
C ASP A 65 1.82 2.61 11.05
N ILE A 66 1.91 3.87 10.60
CA ILE A 66 3.05 4.76 10.90
C ILE A 66 3.21 4.97 12.42
N GLY A 67 2.08 5.03 13.13
CA GLY A 67 2.00 5.14 14.57
C GLY A 67 2.56 6.45 15.13
N THR A 68 2.99 6.39 16.38
CA THR A 68 3.53 7.54 17.12
C THR A 68 5.05 7.55 17.04
N LYS A 69 5.65 8.71 16.81
CA LYS A 69 7.10 8.92 16.88
C LYS A 69 7.46 9.59 18.19
N THR A 70 8.46 9.04 18.88
CA THR A 70 8.94 9.52 20.18
C THR A 70 10.33 10.11 20.02
N PHE A 71 10.52 11.29 20.58
CA PHE A 71 11.77 12.03 20.61
C PHE A 71 12.11 12.39 22.06
N TYR A 72 13.41 12.46 22.36
CA TYR A 72 13.93 12.92 23.65
C TYR A 72 14.82 14.14 23.41
N ASP A 73 14.84 15.07 24.37
CA ASP A 73 15.55 16.34 24.28
C ASP A 73 17.07 16.24 24.51
N SER A 74 17.55 15.19 25.17
CA SER A 74 18.99 14.93 25.41
C SER A 74 19.47 13.62 24.77
N THR A 75 20.67 13.66 24.19
CA THR A 75 21.34 12.51 23.55
C THR A 75 22.01 11.57 24.55
N ASP A 76 22.45 12.08 25.71
CA ASP A 76 23.28 11.33 26.66
C ASP A 76 22.60 11.14 28.02
N GLY A 77 22.80 9.99 28.64
CA GLY A 77 22.26 9.62 29.96
C GLY A 77 22.98 10.33 31.13
N SER A 78 23.61 11.47 30.87
CA SER A 78 24.59 12.11 31.76
C SER A 78 24.00 13.17 32.69
N SER A 79 22.73 13.53 32.56
CA SER A 79 22.04 14.41 33.51
C SER A 79 21.06 13.62 34.36
N ALA A 80 21.21 13.72 35.68
CA ALA A 80 20.45 13.02 36.72
C ALA A 80 18.95 13.44 36.82
N GLY A 81 18.33 13.89 35.73
CA GLY A 81 16.94 14.31 35.65
C GLY A 81 16.13 13.47 34.65
N ALA A 82 14.81 13.40 34.85
CA ALA A 82 13.90 12.77 33.90
C ALA A 82 13.96 13.49 32.54
N ARG A 83 14.26 12.74 31.47
CA ARG A 83 14.31 13.28 30.09
C ARG A 83 12.94 13.74 29.65
N ASN A 84 12.86 14.85 28.91
CA ASN A 84 11.60 15.23 28.31
C ASN A 84 11.29 14.34 27.10
N LYS A 85 10.10 13.75 27.10
CA LYS A 85 9.59 12.86 26.05
C LYS A 85 8.58 13.62 25.21
N LEU A 86 8.90 13.85 23.94
CA LEU A 86 7.96 14.39 22.94
C LEU A 86 7.44 13.25 22.08
N THR A 87 6.13 13.02 22.12
CA THR A 87 5.47 12.08 21.19
C THR A 87 4.65 12.85 20.16
N VAL A 88 4.80 12.51 18.88
CA VAL A 88 4.08 13.15 17.76
C VAL A 88 3.43 12.08 16.90
N ARG A 89 2.18 12.31 16.49
CA ARG A 89 1.45 11.45 15.54
C ARG A 89 0.56 12.24 14.59
N TYR A 90 0.28 11.66 13.44
CA TYR A 90 -0.77 12.14 12.55
C TYR A 90 -2.12 11.61 13.04
N LYS A 91 -3.10 12.50 13.25
CA LYS A 91 -4.46 12.13 13.62
C LYS A 91 -5.34 11.89 12.39
N SER A 92 -5.23 12.76 11.40
CA SER A 92 -6.00 12.67 10.16
C SER A 92 -5.37 13.48 9.04
N VAL A 93 -5.60 13.07 7.79
CA VAL A 93 -5.18 13.79 6.59
C VAL A 93 -6.41 14.02 5.70
N HIS A 94 -6.59 15.25 5.24
CA HIS A 94 -7.74 15.66 4.43
C HIS A 94 -7.27 16.33 3.14
N LEU A 95 -7.82 15.86 2.03
CA LEU A 95 -7.65 16.47 0.70
C LEU A 95 -8.89 17.30 0.36
N GLN A 96 -8.71 18.60 0.18
CA GLN A 96 -9.78 19.51 -0.21
C GLN A 96 -9.97 19.52 -1.73
N LYS A 97 -11.17 19.84 -2.20
CA LYS A 97 -11.41 20.08 -3.63
C LYS A 97 -10.59 21.27 -4.15
N PRO A 98 -10.28 21.32 -5.46
CA PRO A 98 -9.56 22.42 -6.06
C PRO A 98 -10.40 23.69 -5.97
N THR A 99 -9.90 24.68 -5.24
CA THR A 99 -10.59 25.96 -5.05
C THR A 99 -9.63 27.13 -5.20
N LEU A 100 -10.16 28.27 -5.65
CA LEU A 100 -9.42 29.51 -5.77
C LEU A 100 -8.91 29.96 -4.39
N PRO A 101 -7.71 30.58 -4.33
CA PRO A 101 -7.13 31.02 -3.07
C PRO A 101 -7.99 32.10 -2.40
N PRO A 102 -8.07 32.14 -1.05
CA PRO A 102 -8.87 33.12 -0.30
C PRO A 102 -8.57 34.58 -0.66
N THR A 103 -7.37 34.86 -1.16
CA THR A 103 -6.94 36.18 -1.63
C THR A 103 -7.75 36.71 -2.82
N ASN A 104 -8.36 35.83 -3.61
CA ASN A 104 -9.28 36.23 -4.67
C ASN A 104 -10.65 36.60 -4.08
N LYS A 105 -10.87 37.91 -3.89
CA LYS A 105 -12.10 38.50 -3.32
C LYS A 105 -13.23 38.69 -4.35
N PHE A 106 -12.95 38.55 -5.64
CA PHE A 106 -13.89 38.88 -6.72
C PHE A 106 -14.65 37.66 -7.27
N ALA A 107 -14.17 36.45 -6.97
CA ALA A 107 -14.74 35.22 -7.49
C ALA A 107 -16.05 34.84 -6.77
N LYS A 108 -17.17 34.79 -7.51
CA LYS A 108 -18.47 34.30 -7.02
C LYS A 108 -18.50 32.76 -6.92
N ASN A 109 -17.98 32.07 -7.93
CA ASN A 109 -17.69 30.64 -7.86
C ASN A 109 -16.19 30.45 -7.59
N ARG A 110 -15.86 29.59 -6.63
CA ARG A 110 -14.49 29.35 -6.20
C ARG A 110 -13.97 27.98 -6.62
N GLU A 111 -14.83 27.09 -7.12
CA GLU A 111 -14.39 25.80 -7.65
C GLU A 111 -13.57 26.02 -8.92
N ILE A 112 -12.43 25.37 -9.00
CA ILE A 112 -11.57 25.36 -10.20
C ILE A 112 -11.97 24.13 -11.02
N PHE A 113 -12.18 24.31 -12.31
CA PHE A 113 -12.49 23.20 -13.23
C PHE A 113 -11.22 22.67 -13.93
N PRO A 114 -11.18 21.40 -14.36
CA PRO A 114 -10.03 20.86 -15.07
C PRO A 114 -9.74 21.59 -16.40
N SER A 115 -10.77 21.94 -17.17
CA SER A 115 -10.68 22.77 -18.39
C SER A 115 -9.90 24.06 -18.17
N GLU A 116 -10.20 24.80 -17.10
CA GLU A 116 -9.45 26.01 -16.73
C GLU A 116 -7.96 25.71 -16.47
N CYS A 117 -7.65 24.56 -15.87
CA CYS A 117 -6.25 24.17 -15.63
C CYS A 117 -5.51 23.85 -16.93
N ARG A 118 -6.18 23.29 -17.95
CA ARG A 118 -5.58 23.07 -19.27
C ARG A 118 -5.24 24.39 -19.94
N GLU A 119 -6.21 25.29 -20.03
CA GLU A 119 -6.04 26.61 -20.67
C GLU A 119 -4.99 27.48 -19.97
N ARG A 120 -4.93 27.42 -18.64
CA ARG A 120 -3.98 28.21 -17.85
C ARG A 120 -2.60 27.57 -17.73
N HIS A 121 -2.38 26.40 -18.33
CA HIS A 121 -1.17 25.59 -18.12
C HIS A 121 -0.87 25.34 -16.63
N ALA A 122 -1.93 25.14 -15.83
CA ALA A 122 -1.86 24.94 -14.39
C ALA A 122 -2.09 23.47 -14.00
N THR A 123 -1.76 23.11 -12.76
CA THR A 123 -2.04 21.78 -12.21
C THR A 123 -3.40 21.76 -11.53
N TYR A 124 -4.24 20.78 -11.86
CA TYR A 124 -5.51 20.53 -11.17
C TYR A 124 -5.24 19.86 -9.82
N ARG A 125 -5.29 20.65 -8.74
CA ARG A 125 -4.82 20.25 -7.41
C ARG A 125 -5.67 20.81 -6.28
N GLY A 126 -5.80 20.01 -5.23
CA GLY A 126 -6.44 20.38 -3.98
C GLY A 126 -5.44 20.63 -2.87
N LYS A 127 -5.88 21.33 -1.83
CA LYS A 127 -5.07 21.58 -0.64
C LYS A 127 -5.07 20.33 0.25
N LEU A 128 -3.89 19.84 0.59
CA LEU A 128 -3.70 18.72 1.51
C LEU A 128 -3.41 19.28 2.92
N THR A 129 -4.17 18.84 3.90
CA THR A 129 -4.01 19.28 5.30
C THR A 129 -3.93 18.07 6.22
N ALA A 130 -3.15 18.19 7.30
CA ALA A 130 -3.04 17.16 8.32
C ALA A 130 -3.33 17.75 9.69
N THR A 131 -4.08 17.02 10.50
CA THR A 131 -4.18 17.27 11.95
C THR A 131 -3.12 16.43 12.64
N LEU A 132 -2.21 17.08 13.35
CA LEU A 132 -1.18 16.43 14.15
C LEU A 132 -1.54 16.55 15.62
N GLU A 133 -1.18 15.53 16.38
CA GLU A 133 -1.27 15.52 17.83
C GLU A 133 0.15 15.37 18.38
N TYR A 134 0.51 16.19 19.37
CA TYR A 134 1.72 15.98 20.15
C TYR A 134 1.43 15.96 21.65
N ARG A 135 2.29 15.28 22.40
CA ARG A 135 2.28 15.23 23.87
C ARG A 135 3.70 15.40 24.39
N ILE A 136 3.84 16.11 25.50
CA ILE A 136 5.10 16.24 26.23
C ILE A 136 4.94 15.51 27.56
N ASN A 137 5.88 14.62 27.88
CA ASN A 137 5.93 13.86 29.14
C ASN A 137 4.62 13.12 29.48
N ASP A 138 3.98 12.54 28.45
CA ASP A 138 2.70 11.83 28.57
C ASP A 138 1.55 12.69 29.15
N GLY A 139 1.68 14.02 29.10
CA GLY A 139 0.62 14.98 29.45
C GLY A 139 -0.49 15.09 28.40
N ASP A 140 -1.28 16.16 28.52
CA ASP A 140 -2.46 16.38 27.68
C ASP A 140 -2.11 16.49 26.18
N PRO A 141 -2.93 15.89 25.30
CA PRO A 141 -2.74 15.98 23.86
C PRO A 141 -3.03 17.38 23.35
N HIS A 142 -2.09 17.92 22.58
CA HIS A 142 -2.25 19.16 21.85
C HIS A 142 -2.40 18.89 20.36
N GLU A 143 -3.50 19.35 19.79
CA GLU A 143 -3.81 19.20 18.37
C GLU A 143 -3.57 20.50 17.61
N PHE A 144 -3.01 20.37 16.41
CA PHE A 144 -2.84 21.49 15.51
C PHE A 144 -2.93 21.02 14.06
N VAL A 145 -3.44 21.90 13.19
CA VAL A 145 -3.57 21.63 11.76
C VAL A 145 -2.37 22.22 11.02
N ARG A 146 -1.79 21.44 10.10
CA ARG A 146 -0.75 21.90 9.17
C ARG A 146 -1.16 21.67 7.73
N GLU A 147 -0.79 22.64 6.90
CA GLU A 147 -0.90 22.54 5.46
C GLU A 147 0.30 21.77 4.93
N LEU A 148 0.05 20.69 4.18
CA LEU A 148 1.08 19.84 3.57
C LEU A 148 1.35 20.22 2.11
N GLY A 149 0.82 21.36 1.67
CA GLY A 149 0.88 21.82 0.28
C GLY A 149 -0.33 21.39 -0.54
N ASN A 150 -0.14 21.34 -1.87
CA ASN A 150 -1.21 21.01 -2.81
C ASN A 150 -0.92 19.68 -3.51
N MET A 151 -1.92 18.81 -3.55
CA MET A 151 -1.86 17.49 -4.17
C MET A 151 -2.69 17.46 -5.47
N PRO A 152 -2.13 17.02 -6.60
CA PRO A 152 -2.90 16.78 -7.83
C PRO A 152 -4.08 15.83 -7.58
N ILE A 153 -5.23 16.15 -8.15
CA ILE A 153 -6.45 15.33 -8.00
C ILE A 153 -6.75 14.61 -9.31
N MET A 154 -7.12 13.33 -9.21
CA MET A 154 -7.54 12.57 -10.36
C MET A 154 -8.88 13.08 -10.87
N ILE A 155 -8.99 13.24 -12.18
CA ILE A 155 -10.24 13.67 -12.82
C ILE A 155 -11.23 12.51 -12.80
N LYS A 156 -12.46 12.81 -12.44
CA LYS A 156 -13.63 11.94 -12.54
C LYS A 156 -14.74 12.72 -13.22
N LEU A 157 -15.33 12.14 -14.27
CA LEU A 157 -16.61 12.51 -14.92
C LEU A 157 -17.09 13.92 -14.58
N VAL A 158 -16.64 14.92 -15.35
CA VAL A 158 -16.80 16.34 -15.01
C VAL A 158 -17.87 16.99 -15.89
N GLN A 159 -18.76 17.75 -15.24
CA GLN A 159 -19.70 18.65 -15.89
C GLN A 159 -19.04 20.01 -16.13
N ARG A 160 -19.37 20.63 -17.28
CA ARG A 160 -19.03 21.99 -17.75
C ARG A 160 -17.69 22.11 -18.48
N HIS A 161 -17.78 22.47 -19.77
CA HIS A 161 -16.64 22.71 -20.68
C HIS A 161 -15.66 21.52 -20.79
N GLU A 162 -16.18 20.31 -20.63
CA GLU A 162 -15.48 19.04 -20.83
C GLU A 162 -16.22 18.24 -21.89
N GLU A 163 -15.55 17.23 -22.43
CA GLU A 163 -16.14 16.30 -23.39
C GLU A 163 -17.40 15.62 -22.79
N SER A 164 -18.44 15.39 -23.61
CA SER A 164 -19.70 14.81 -23.12
C SER A 164 -19.54 13.43 -22.51
N GLU A 165 -18.50 12.70 -22.93
CA GLU A 165 -18.15 11.36 -22.45
C GLU A 165 -16.73 11.35 -21.85
N GLU A 166 -16.35 12.42 -21.12
CA GLU A 166 -15.09 12.48 -20.37
C GLU A 166 -14.97 11.30 -19.39
N LEU A 167 -13.92 10.50 -19.56
CA LEU A 167 -13.70 9.27 -18.80
C LEU A 167 -12.96 9.57 -17.48
N GLY A 168 -12.03 10.52 -17.48
CA GLY A 168 -11.13 10.75 -16.35
C GLY A 168 -10.10 9.64 -16.16
N GLY A 169 -9.65 9.43 -14.92
CA GLY A 169 -8.61 8.44 -14.58
C GLY A 169 -7.17 8.94 -14.72
N TYR A 170 -6.98 10.21 -15.08
CA TYR A 170 -5.68 10.88 -15.20
C TYR A 170 -5.63 12.17 -14.37
N PHE A 171 -4.46 12.81 -14.35
CA PHE A 171 -4.17 14.04 -13.64
C PHE A 171 -3.78 15.14 -14.64
N ILE A 172 -4.15 16.39 -14.36
CA ILE A 172 -3.60 17.55 -15.09
C ILE A 172 -2.47 18.15 -14.27
N VAL A 173 -1.26 18.15 -14.84
CA VAL A 173 -0.05 18.70 -14.24
C VAL A 173 0.60 19.70 -15.20
N ASN A 174 0.60 20.97 -14.81
CA ASN A 174 1.07 22.10 -15.63
C ASN A 174 0.41 22.12 -17.02
N GLY A 175 -0.91 21.95 -17.05
CA GLY A 175 -1.71 21.85 -18.28
C GLY A 175 -1.58 20.53 -19.05
N ASN A 176 -0.67 19.63 -18.67
CA ASN A 176 -0.47 18.36 -19.35
C ASN A 176 -1.23 17.24 -18.66
N GLU A 177 -1.91 16.40 -19.44
CA GLU A 177 -2.57 15.21 -18.96
C GLU A 177 -1.55 14.09 -18.72
N LYS A 178 -1.59 13.51 -17.53
CA LYS A 178 -0.65 12.46 -17.08
C LYS A 178 -1.42 11.37 -16.37
N ILE A 179 -1.12 10.12 -16.71
CA ILE A 179 -1.70 8.95 -16.05
C ILE A 179 -0.61 8.16 -15.35
N ILE A 180 -0.97 7.55 -14.20
CA ILE A 180 -0.09 6.60 -13.52
C ILE A 180 -0.29 5.24 -14.21
N ARG A 181 0.76 4.76 -14.88
CA ARG A 181 0.74 3.48 -15.59
C ARG A 181 0.59 2.32 -14.60
N MET A 182 -0.32 1.39 -14.91
CA MET A 182 -0.47 0.14 -14.17
C MET A 182 0.76 -0.77 -14.36
N LEU A 183 1.18 -1.41 -13.27
CA LEU A 183 2.31 -2.34 -13.25
C LEU A 183 1.85 -3.74 -12.82
N LEU A 184 2.35 -4.76 -13.50
CA LEU A 184 2.18 -6.15 -13.07
C LEU A 184 3.18 -6.45 -11.94
N MET A 185 2.66 -6.93 -10.82
CA MET A 185 3.43 -7.28 -9.63
C MET A 185 3.16 -8.73 -9.24
N ASN A 186 4.05 -9.33 -8.44
CA ASN A 186 3.80 -10.66 -7.87
C ASN A 186 2.49 -10.69 -7.08
N ARG A 187 1.80 -11.84 -7.15
CA ARG A 187 0.53 -12.07 -6.45
C ARG A 187 0.70 -11.77 -4.95
N ARG A 188 -0.23 -10.97 -4.41
CA ARG A 188 -0.27 -10.64 -2.98
C ARG A 188 -0.60 -11.87 -2.14
N ASN A 189 0.00 -11.98 -0.96
CA ASN A 189 -0.33 -12.94 0.09
C ASN A 189 -0.32 -14.41 -0.38
N TYR A 190 0.56 -14.75 -1.32
CA TYR A 190 0.70 -16.10 -1.86
C TYR A 190 2.18 -16.49 -1.89
N PRO A 191 2.58 -17.61 -1.24
CA PRO A 191 3.95 -18.09 -1.28
C PRO A 191 4.24 -18.74 -2.64
N MET A 192 5.20 -18.19 -3.38
CA MET A 192 5.61 -18.70 -4.68
C MET A 192 6.92 -19.48 -4.56
N ALA A 193 6.89 -20.76 -4.90
CA ALA A 193 8.10 -21.55 -5.11
C ALA A 193 8.77 -21.12 -6.41
N ILE A 194 10.05 -20.76 -6.31
CA ILE A 194 10.84 -20.30 -7.44
C ILE A 194 12.17 -21.03 -7.51
N ASN A 195 12.62 -21.27 -8.74
CA ASN A 195 13.96 -21.74 -9.06
C ASN A 195 14.65 -20.62 -9.85
N ARG A 196 15.58 -19.92 -9.22
CA ARG A 196 16.24 -18.72 -9.77
C ARG A 196 17.76 -18.83 -9.59
N PRO A 197 18.53 -19.08 -10.67
CA PRO A 197 19.99 -19.21 -10.59
C PRO A 197 20.70 -18.05 -9.91
N SER A 198 20.19 -16.82 -10.06
CA SER A 198 20.79 -15.64 -9.42
C SER A 198 20.75 -15.66 -7.88
N PHE A 199 20.04 -16.59 -7.24
CA PHE A 199 20.11 -16.76 -5.78
C PHE A 199 21.46 -17.33 -5.34
N GLN A 200 22.11 -18.11 -6.18
CA GLN A 200 23.44 -18.67 -5.89
C GLN A 200 24.52 -17.58 -5.82
N ASN A 201 24.30 -16.43 -6.47
CA ASN A 201 25.24 -15.31 -6.45
C ASN A 201 25.32 -14.61 -5.07
N ARG A 202 24.47 -14.97 -4.10
CA ARG A 202 24.44 -14.39 -2.75
C ARG A 202 25.48 -14.99 -1.81
N GLY A 203 26.02 -16.16 -2.14
CA GLY A 203 27.03 -16.84 -1.35
C GLY A 203 27.17 -18.31 -1.74
N GLN A 204 28.30 -18.92 -1.40
CA GLN A 204 28.64 -20.27 -1.86
C GLN A 204 27.64 -21.35 -1.42
N ALA A 205 27.01 -21.19 -0.24
CA ALA A 205 26.02 -22.13 0.27
C ALA A 205 24.61 -21.94 -0.32
N TYR A 206 24.34 -20.88 -1.09
CA TYR A 206 22.99 -20.61 -1.59
C TYR A 206 22.64 -21.55 -2.76
N THR A 207 21.45 -22.15 -2.69
CA THR A 207 20.87 -22.91 -3.81
C THR A 207 20.00 -21.99 -4.68
N PRO A 208 19.57 -22.42 -5.89
CA PRO A 208 18.67 -21.60 -6.70
C PRO A 208 17.22 -21.65 -6.19
N TYR A 209 16.92 -22.47 -5.17
CA TYR A 209 15.57 -22.67 -4.65
C TYR A 209 15.22 -21.64 -3.59
N GLY A 210 13.99 -21.13 -3.65
CA GLY A 210 13.44 -20.31 -2.58
C GLY A 210 11.94 -20.10 -2.68
N ILE A 211 11.37 -19.55 -1.62
CA ILE A 211 9.97 -19.14 -1.55
C ILE A 211 9.93 -17.62 -1.50
N ILE A 212 9.21 -16.97 -2.42
CA ILE A 212 8.93 -15.53 -2.34
C ILE A 212 7.49 -15.33 -1.91
N MET A 213 7.27 -14.49 -0.89
CA MET A 213 5.94 -14.05 -0.50
C MET A 213 5.90 -12.53 -0.45
N ARG A 214 4.98 -11.94 -1.22
CA ARG A 214 4.66 -10.51 -1.15
C ARG A 214 3.48 -10.32 -0.20
N SER A 215 3.77 -9.96 1.03
CA SER A 215 2.76 -9.64 2.05
C SER A 215 2.31 -8.19 1.90
N VAL A 216 1.00 -7.95 1.89
CA VAL A 216 0.41 -6.62 1.70
C VAL A 216 -0.43 -6.26 2.92
N ARG A 217 -0.19 -5.07 3.48
CA ARG A 217 -0.95 -4.51 4.61
C ARG A 217 -2.29 -3.91 4.12
N PRO A 218 -3.25 -3.65 5.02
CA PRO A 218 -4.54 -3.04 4.65
C PRO A 218 -4.44 -1.66 3.98
N ASP A 219 -3.32 -0.95 4.13
CA ASP A 219 -3.04 0.34 3.47
C ASP A 219 -2.40 0.19 2.07
N GLU A 220 -2.36 -1.04 1.54
CA GLU A 220 -1.74 -1.45 0.27
C GLU A 220 -0.20 -1.35 0.22
N THR A 221 0.47 -0.98 1.32
CA THR A 221 1.92 -1.09 1.41
C THR A 221 2.33 -2.56 1.46
N SER A 222 3.46 -2.91 0.81
CA SER A 222 3.89 -4.30 0.68
C SER A 222 5.31 -4.54 1.13
N GLN A 223 5.52 -5.70 1.77
CA GLN A 223 6.82 -6.22 2.16
C GLN A 223 7.04 -7.57 1.47
N THR A 224 8.15 -7.70 0.75
CA THR A 224 8.53 -8.97 0.12
C THR A 224 9.50 -9.71 1.00
N ASN A 225 9.08 -10.88 1.45
CA ASN A 225 9.88 -11.82 2.23
C ASN A 225 10.34 -12.97 1.34
N VAL A 226 11.57 -13.45 1.55
CA VAL A 226 12.13 -14.57 0.78
C VAL A 226 12.75 -15.59 1.71
N LEU A 227 12.40 -16.86 1.54
CA LEU A 227 13.10 -17.98 2.15
C LEU A 227 14.11 -18.51 1.13
N HIS A 228 15.39 -18.56 1.52
CA HIS A 228 16.44 -19.20 0.74
C HIS A 228 16.78 -20.56 1.35
N TYR A 229 16.81 -21.60 0.50
CA TYR A 229 17.32 -22.90 0.88
C TYR A 229 18.83 -22.97 0.61
N LEU A 230 19.61 -23.40 1.59
CA LEU A 230 21.05 -23.51 1.48
C LEU A 230 21.46 -24.99 1.30
N SER A 231 22.64 -25.21 0.70
CA SER A 231 23.16 -26.54 0.41
C SER A 231 23.51 -27.35 1.67
N ASP A 232 23.80 -26.65 2.76
CA ASP A 232 23.99 -27.20 4.10
C ASP A 232 22.66 -27.59 4.79
N GLY A 233 21.51 -27.39 4.15
CA GLY A 233 20.19 -27.69 4.70
C GLY A 233 19.59 -26.58 5.55
N ASN A 234 20.30 -25.46 5.77
CA ASN A 234 19.75 -24.31 6.48
C ASN A 234 18.73 -23.54 5.62
N VAL A 235 17.86 -22.82 6.31
CA VAL A 235 16.90 -21.90 5.68
C VAL A 235 17.06 -20.50 6.27
N THR A 236 17.35 -19.54 5.39
CA THR A 236 17.48 -18.12 5.77
C THR A 236 16.27 -17.34 5.30
N PHE A 237 15.73 -16.52 6.20
CA PHE A 237 14.65 -15.58 5.92
C PHE A 237 15.25 -14.22 5.59
N ARG A 238 14.88 -13.69 4.42
CA ARG A 238 15.34 -12.41 3.90
C ARG A 238 14.20 -11.41 3.84
N PHE A 239 14.43 -10.22 4.39
CA PHE A 239 13.58 -9.05 4.18
C PHE A 239 14.41 -7.82 3.83
N SER A 240 13.79 -6.82 3.21
CA SER A 240 14.43 -5.53 2.97
C SER A 240 13.88 -4.46 3.90
N TRP A 241 14.76 -3.63 4.44
CA TRP A 241 14.38 -2.48 5.25
C TRP A 241 15.29 -1.29 4.93
N ARG A 242 14.68 -0.14 4.62
CA ARG A 242 15.38 1.11 4.28
C ARG A 242 16.51 0.91 3.24
N LYS A 243 16.21 0.20 2.16
CA LYS A 243 17.13 -0.15 1.05
C LYS A 243 18.27 -1.12 1.40
N ASN A 244 18.33 -1.62 2.62
CA ASN A 244 19.24 -2.69 3.00
C ASN A 244 18.52 -4.04 3.02
N GLU A 245 19.25 -5.12 2.81
CA GLU A 245 18.76 -6.48 2.95
C GLU A 245 19.27 -7.09 4.26
N TYR A 246 18.39 -7.78 4.96
CA TYR A 246 18.69 -8.46 6.21
C TYR A 246 18.37 -9.95 6.05
N LEU A 247 19.21 -10.78 6.66
CA LEU A 247 19.12 -12.24 6.63
C LEU A 247 19.08 -12.75 8.07
N VAL A 248 18.07 -13.56 8.38
CA VAL A 248 17.84 -14.10 9.72
C VAL A 248 17.56 -15.60 9.59
N PRO A 249 18.11 -16.47 10.45
CA PRO A 249 17.74 -17.88 10.47
C PRO A 249 16.23 -18.04 10.68
N VAL A 250 15.56 -18.87 9.87
CA VAL A 250 14.09 -19.01 9.95
C VAL A 250 13.62 -19.46 11.34
N MET A 251 14.40 -20.32 11.99
CA MET A 251 14.13 -20.83 13.34
C MET A 251 14.01 -19.73 14.38
N MET A 252 14.84 -18.69 14.28
CA MET A 252 14.80 -17.54 15.17
C MET A 252 13.46 -16.80 15.07
N ILE A 253 12.94 -16.67 13.84
CA ILE A 253 11.66 -15.99 13.60
C ILE A 253 10.49 -16.85 14.11
N LEU A 254 10.50 -18.16 13.83
CA LEU A 254 9.44 -19.06 14.29
C LEU A 254 9.31 -19.06 15.82
N LYS A 255 10.43 -19.18 16.53
CA LYS A 255 10.46 -19.15 18.01
C LYS A 255 10.14 -17.78 18.61
N ALA A 256 10.36 -16.69 17.86
CA ALA A 256 10.06 -15.34 18.33
C ALA A 256 8.59 -14.93 18.12
N LEU A 257 7.89 -15.54 17.16
CA LEU A 257 6.51 -15.17 16.83
C LEU A 257 5.48 -15.77 17.80
N VAL A 258 5.71 -17.00 18.26
CA VAL A 258 4.83 -17.73 19.16
C VAL A 258 5.71 -18.55 20.11
N GLU A 259 5.29 -18.67 21.36
CA GLU A 259 5.89 -19.60 22.31
C GLU A 259 5.71 -21.03 21.80
N THR A 260 6.80 -21.68 21.41
CA THR A 260 6.77 -22.99 20.75
C THR A 260 8.02 -23.79 21.09
N ASN A 261 7.90 -25.12 21.02
CA ASN A 261 8.99 -26.05 21.24
C ASN A 261 9.44 -26.72 19.92
N ASP A 262 10.61 -27.39 19.94
CA ASP A 262 11.18 -28.01 18.74
C ASP A 262 10.25 -29.08 18.14
N ARG A 263 9.47 -29.76 18.98
CA ARG A 263 8.51 -30.78 18.55
C ARG A 263 7.35 -30.17 17.75
N GLU A 264 6.78 -29.06 18.20
CA GLU A 264 5.72 -28.37 17.47
C GLU A 264 6.20 -27.87 16.10
N ILE A 265 7.43 -27.35 16.02
CA ILE A 265 8.02 -26.94 14.75
C ILE A 265 8.23 -28.16 13.83
N PHE A 266 8.73 -29.27 14.39
CA PHE A 266 8.92 -30.51 13.64
C PHE A 266 7.60 -31.05 13.10
N GLU A 267 6.58 -31.21 13.96
CA GLU A 267 5.25 -31.68 13.59
C GLU A 267 4.54 -30.70 12.63
N GLY A 268 4.81 -29.40 12.72
CA GLY A 268 4.29 -28.40 11.78
C GLY A 268 4.85 -28.51 10.36
N LEU A 269 6.11 -28.93 10.21
CA LEU A 269 6.78 -29.08 8.91
C LEU A 269 6.62 -30.49 8.32
N VAL A 270 6.73 -31.52 9.15
CA VAL A 270 6.70 -32.93 8.76
C VAL A 270 5.28 -33.49 8.83
N GLY A 271 4.41 -32.93 9.67
CA GLY A 271 3.09 -33.46 10.00
C GLY A 271 3.11 -34.39 11.21
N SER A 272 1.93 -34.86 11.61
CA SER A 272 1.77 -35.81 12.72
C SER A 272 2.45 -37.17 12.43
N ALA A 273 2.61 -38.01 13.45
CA ALA A 273 3.22 -39.34 13.31
C ALA A 273 2.60 -40.21 12.20
N SER A 274 1.31 -40.02 11.91
CA SER A 274 0.54 -40.69 10.86
C SER A 274 0.58 -40.00 9.48
N SER A 275 1.32 -38.91 9.32
CA SER A 275 1.41 -38.17 8.07
C SER A 275 2.35 -38.85 7.08
N LYS A 276 2.21 -38.57 5.78
CA LYS A 276 3.19 -39.02 4.76
C LYS A 276 4.56 -38.34 4.90
N GLY A 277 4.66 -37.29 5.69
CA GLY A 277 5.93 -36.56 5.85
C GLY A 277 6.91 -37.31 6.75
N THR A 278 6.44 -38.09 7.71
CA THR A 278 7.31 -38.91 8.57
C THR A 278 7.96 -40.06 7.83
N GLU A 279 7.35 -40.55 6.75
CA GLU A 279 7.94 -41.54 5.84
C GLU A 279 9.03 -40.93 4.92
N ASN A 280 9.09 -39.60 4.80
CA ASN A 280 10.05 -38.90 3.97
C ASN A 280 11.34 -38.60 4.73
N THR A 281 12.27 -39.55 4.70
CA THR A 281 13.58 -39.44 5.35
C THR A 281 14.36 -38.19 4.96
N PHE A 282 14.27 -37.77 3.69
CA PHE A 282 14.93 -36.54 3.24
C PHE A 282 14.38 -35.30 3.96
N LEU A 283 13.07 -35.22 4.15
CA LEU A 283 12.45 -34.10 4.84
C LEU A 283 12.82 -34.12 6.34
N THR A 284 12.71 -35.27 6.99
CA THR A 284 12.98 -35.40 8.44
C THR A 284 14.44 -35.04 8.76
N ASP A 285 15.40 -35.52 7.97
CA ASP A 285 16.83 -35.25 8.17
C ASP A 285 17.14 -33.74 8.04
N ARG A 286 16.48 -33.05 7.09
CA ARG A 286 16.66 -31.60 6.89
C ARG A 286 16.05 -30.78 8.01
N VAL A 287 14.88 -31.16 8.51
CA VAL A 287 14.24 -30.48 9.65
C VAL A 287 15.06 -30.70 10.92
N GLU A 288 15.56 -31.92 11.15
CA GLU A 288 16.43 -32.22 12.28
C GLU A 288 17.72 -31.40 12.24
N LEU A 289 18.36 -31.31 11.07
CA LEU A 289 19.56 -30.50 10.88
C LEU A 289 19.30 -29.01 11.16
N LEU A 290 18.16 -28.48 10.72
CA LEU A 290 17.76 -27.10 10.96
C LEU A 290 17.58 -26.82 12.46
N LEU A 291 16.96 -27.74 13.20
CA LEU A 291 16.75 -27.64 14.65
C LEU A 291 18.08 -27.70 15.42
N ARG A 292 18.91 -28.70 15.13
CA ARG A 292 20.23 -28.88 15.77
C ARG A 292 21.15 -27.69 15.53
N THR A 293 21.23 -27.24 14.28
CA THR A 293 22.09 -26.10 13.89
C THR A 293 21.69 -24.82 14.61
N TYR A 294 20.39 -24.60 14.84
CA TYR A 294 19.94 -23.45 15.61
C TYR A 294 20.36 -23.56 17.09
N LYS A 295 20.18 -24.75 17.70
CA LYS A 295 20.56 -24.99 19.10
C LYS A 295 22.07 -24.84 19.32
N ASP A 296 22.90 -25.34 18.42
CA ASP A 296 24.36 -25.25 18.54
C ASP A 296 24.87 -23.81 18.44
N ASN A 297 24.24 -22.99 17.58
CA ASN A 297 24.64 -21.61 17.35
C ASN A 297 24.05 -20.61 18.35
N PHE A 298 22.84 -20.87 18.90
CA PHE A 298 22.08 -19.90 19.69
C PHE A 298 21.55 -20.42 21.02
N GLY A 299 21.62 -21.72 21.31
CA GLY A 299 21.03 -22.35 22.50
C GLY A 299 21.89 -22.36 23.75
N ARG A 300 23.13 -21.83 23.72
CA ARG A 300 24.04 -21.81 24.89
C ARG A 300 23.83 -20.64 25.86
N ALA A 301 22.80 -19.83 25.66
CA ALA A 301 22.56 -18.65 26.50
C ALA A 301 21.77 -18.94 27.79
N ASP A 302 21.08 -20.07 27.89
CA ASP A 302 20.09 -20.32 28.96
C ASP A 302 20.56 -21.26 30.09
N ASP A 303 21.81 -21.76 30.05
CA ASP A 303 22.31 -22.76 31.03
C ASP A 303 23.19 -22.15 32.15
N ASN A 304 23.22 -20.82 32.32
CA ASN A 304 24.10 -20.13 33.28
C ASN A 304 23.39 -19.09 34.19
N ASP A 305 22.15 -19.35 34.61
CA ASP A 305 21.51 -18.67 35.75
C ASP A 305 20.88 -19.67 36.73
#